data_AF-A0A536Y009-F1
#
_entry.id   AF-A0A536Y009-F1
#
_cell.length_a   1.000
_cell.length_b   1.000
_cell.length_c   1.000
_cell.angle_alpha   90.00
_cell.angle_beta   90.00
_cell.angle_gamma   90.00
#
_symmetry.space_group_name_H-M   'P 1'
#
loop_
_entity.id
_entity.type
_entity.pdbx_description
1 polymer ?
#
loop_
_entity_poly.entity_id
_entity_poly.type
_entity_poly.pdbx_seq_one_letter_code
_entity_poly.pdbx_strand_id
1 'polypeptide(L)'
;MFNHILPRQVDNTYRGYKLALWLFGLLVLMKAGISLGTIFNGYTAASSADGIPLDTFTPAGARAVVSLFALWGLSQFMICLLCVLVLVRYRAMVPFMFALLLLEHLSRKLILQIMPIDTTGAPPGYFINLGLLTLMIGGLALSLWSKGDQTHEREAHEV
;
A
#
# COMPACT_ATOMS: atom_id res chain seq x y z
N MET A 1 5.94 -19.50 -10.53
CA MET A 1 5.29 -18.29 -9.94
C MET A 1 5.61 -18.12 -8.45
N PHE A 2 5.46 -19.13 -7.58
CA PHE A 2 5.77 -19.01 -6.14
C PHE A 2 7.22 -18.60 -5.80
N ASN A 3 8.23 -19.08 -6.55
CA ASN A 3 9.65 -18.69 -6.37
C ASN A 3 9.94 -17.20 -6.67
N HIS A 4 9.04 -16.49 -7.35
CA HIS A 4 9.17 -15.03 -7.57
C HIS A 4 8.53 -14.22 -6.43
N ILE A 5 7.57 -14.81 -5.70
CA ILE A 5 6.91 -14.17 -4.55
C ILE A 5 7.71 -14.42 -3.27
N LEU A 6 8.27 -15.62 -3.11
CA LEU A 6 9.12 -16.03 -1.99
C LEU A 6 10.46 -16.53 -2.53
N PRO A 7 11.40 -15.63 -2.86
CA PRO A 7 12.73 -16.05 -3.30
C PRO A 7 13.44 -16.80 -2.17
N ARG A 8 13.97 -17.99 -2.48
CA ARG A 8 14.75 -18.82 -1.54
C ARG A 8 16.05 -18.16 -1.06
N GLN A 9 16.52 -17.14 -1.77
CA GLN A 9 17.70 -16.36 -1.43
C GLN A 9 17.32 -14.87 -1.35
N VAL A 10 17.56 -14.28 -0.18
CA VAL A 10 17.37 -12.85 0.08
C VAL A 10 18.59 -12.11 -0.46
N ASP A 11 18.66 -11.98 -1.78
CA ASP A 11 19.75 -11.28 -2.47
C ASP A 11 19.31 -9.91 -2.99
N ASN A 12 20.29 -9.02 -3.22
CA ASN A 12 20.03 -7.69 -3.79
C ASN A 12 19.75 -7.75 -5.31
N THR A 13 19.82 -8.93 -5.91
CA THR A 13 19.70 -9.19 -7.35
C THR A 13 18.23 -9.25 -7.76
N TYR A 14 17.61 -8.09 -7.95
CA TYR A 14 16.24 -8.00 -8.44
C TYR A 14 16.16 -8.39 -9.92
N ARG A 15 15.47 -9.50 -10.23
CA ARG A 15 15.29 -10.02 -11.60
C ARG A 15 14.10 -9.41 -12.36
N GLY A 16 13.22 -8.66 -11.69
CA GLY A 16 12.03 -8.03 -12.27
C GLY A 16 12.28 -6.69 -12.99
N TYR A 17 11.23 -6.10 -13.56
CA TYR A 17 11.30 -4.78 -14.20
C TYR A 17 11.66 -3.68 -13.19
N LYS A 18 12.73 -2.92 -13.48
CA LYS A 18 13.18 -1.77 -12.65
C LYS A 18 12.07 -0.72 -12.43
N LEU A 19 11.11 -0.63 -13.35
CA LEU A 19 9.91 0.22 -13.24
C LEU A 19 9.06 -0.14 -12.00
N ALA A 20 8.96 -1.41 -11.63
CA ALA A 20 8.24 -1.83 -10.43
C ALA A 20 8.92 -1.34 -9.13
N LEU A 21 10.26 -1.23 -9.11
CA LEU A 21 10.98 -0.64 -7.96
C LEU A 21 10.69 0.86 -7.83
N TRP A 22 10.60 1.57 -8.96
CA TRP A 22 10.29 3.01 -8.96
C TRP A 22 8.84 3.26 -8.54
N LEU A 23 7.89 2.49 -9.07
CA LEU A 23 6.49 2.50 -8.65
C LEU A 23 6.33 2.16 -7.17
N PHE A 24 7.06 1.17 -6.67
CA PHE A 24 7.05 0.81 -5.24
C PHE A 24 7.60 1.95 -4.39
N GLY A 25 8.73 2.56 -4.78
CA GLY A 25 9.29 3.72 -4.09
C GLY A 25 8.31 4.89 -4.02
N LEU A 26 7.65 5.21 -5.13
CA LEU A 26 6.62 6.26 -5.17
C LEU A 26 5.43 5.92 -4.25
N LEU A 27 4.96 4.67 -4.28
CA LEU A 27 3.86 4.21 -3.44
C LEU A 27 4.21 4.31 -1.95
N VAL A 28 5.41 3.88 -1.56
CA VAL A 28 5.89 3.96 -0.18
C VAL A 28 6.01 5.43 0.27
N LEU A 29 6.50 6.32 -0.59
CA LEU A 29 6.57 7.76 -0.30
C LEU A 29 5.18 8.34 -0.06
N MET A 30 4.21 8.03 -0.93
CA MET A 30 2.82 8.48 -0.76
C MET A 30 2.21 7.94 0.53
N LYS A 31 2.34 6.64 0.82
CA LYS A 31 1.84 6.04 2.07
C LYS A 31 2.51 6.66 3.29
N ALA A 32 3.81 6.96 3.23
CA ALA A 32 4.52 7.64 4.32
C ALA A 32 4.00 9.06 4.56
N GLY A 33 3.72 9.81 3.49
CA GLY A 33 3.09 11.14 3.59
C GLY A 33 1.70 11.08 4.23
N ILE A 34 0.87 10.13 3.80
CA ILE A 34 -0.48 9.92 4.36
C ILE A 34 -0.37 9.50 5.84
N SER A 35 0.53 8.58 6.18
CA SER A 35 0.69 8.12 7.56
C SER A 35 1.15 9.24 8.49
N LEU A 36 2.10 10.08 8.04
CA LEU A 36 2.54 11.24 8.81
C LEU A 36 1.41 12.27 8.95
N GLY A 37 0.67 12.54 7.88
CA GLY A 37 -0.51 13.39 7.92
C GLY A 37 -1.57 12.89 8.91
N THR A 38 -1.75 11.57 9.01
CA THR A 38 -2.69 10.94 9.94
C THR A 38 -2.20 10.98 11.40
N ILE A 39 -0.88 10.87 11.63
CA ILE A 39 -0.28 11.01 12.97
C ILE A 39 -0.43 12.44 13.49
N PHE A 40 -0.06 13.43 12.67
CA PHE A 40 -0.04 14.83 13.10
C PHE A 40 -1.41 15.51 13.00
N ASN A 41 -2.26 15.06 12.08
CA ASN A 41 -3.55 15.67 11.80
C ASN A 41 -4.70 14.65 11.75
N GLY A 42 -4.73 13.77 12.75
CA GLY A 42 -5.72 12.70 12.88
C GLY A 42 -7.17 13.17 12.84
N TYR A 43 -7.47 14.40 13.31
CA TYR A 43 -8.80 14.98 13.20
C TYR A 43 -9.22 15.19 11.74
N THR A 44 -8.38 15.85 10.94
CA THR A 44 -8.66 16.05 9.51
C THR A 44 -8.60 14.74 8.73
N ALA A 45 -7.75 13.79 9.10
CA ALA A 45 -7.73 12.49 8.46
C ALA A 45 -9.05 11.75 8.67
N ALA A 46 -9.56 11.72 9.91
CA ALA A 46 -10.83 11.08 10.23
C ALA A 46 -12.04 11.82 9.61
N SER A 47 -12.09 13.15 9.71
CA SER A 47 -13.26 13.91 9.22
C SER A 47 -13.27 14.14 7.71
N SER A 48 -12.11 14.41 7.10
CA SER A 48 -12.03 14.72 5.67
C SER A 48 -11.74 13.48 4.82
N ALA A 49 -10.77 12.64 5.19
CA ALA A 49 -10.38 11.51 4.37
C ALA A 49 -11.37 10.35 4.55
N ASP A 50 -11.79 10.07 5.77
CA ASP A 50 -12.69 8.97 6.08
C ASP A 50 -14.15 9.41 6.30
N GLY A 51 -14.45 10.72 6.28
CA GLY A 51 -15.84 11.21 6.36
C GLY A 51 -16.54 10.92 7.68
N ILE A 52 -15.78 10.68 8.75
CA ILE A 52 -16.32 10.36 10.07
C ILE A 52 -16.89 11.65 10.69
N PRO A 53 -18.18 11.70 11.05
CA PRO A 53 -18.80 12.89 11.61
C PRO A 53 -18.38 13.09 13.08
N LEU A 54 -17.13 13.51 13.30
CA LEU A 54 -16.55 13.75 14.62
C LEU A 54 -17.38 14.69 15.49
N ASP A 55 -18.10 15.63 14.87
CA ASP A 55 -18.97 16.61 15.52
C ASP A 55 -20.25 16.01 16.13
N THR A 56 -20.62 14.78 15.74
CA THR A 56 -21.77 14.06 16.31
C THR A 56 -21.43 13.25 17.55
N PHE A 57 -20.13 13.01 17.80
CA PHE A 57 -19.67 12.29 18.97
C PHE A 57 -19.54 13.20 20.19
N THR A 58 -19.52 12.59 21.38
CA THR A 58 -19.14 13.31 22.58
C THR A 58 -17.68 13.79 22.48
N PRO A 59 -17.28 14.88 23.16
CA PRO A 59 -15.91 15.36 23.14
C PRO A 59 -14.87 14.30 23.54
N ALA A 60 -15.24 13.38 24.44
CA ALA A 60 -14.40 12.25 24.82
C ALA A 60 -14.29 11.19 23.70
N GLY A 61 -15.40 10.89 23.02
CA GLY A 61 -15.43 9.97 21.87
C GLY A 61 -14.62 10.48 20.69
N ALA A 62 -14.77 11.75 20.32
CA ALA A 62 -14.01 12.37 19.24
C ALA A 62 -12.49 12.31 19.51
N ARG A 63 -12.06 12.60 20.74
CA ARG A 63 -10.64 12.47 21.13
C ARG A 63 -10.12 11.04 21.02
N ALA A 64 -10.92 10.06 21.45
CA ALA A 64 -10.54 8.65 21.33
C ALA A 64 -10.37 8.23 19.86
N VAL A 65 -11.28 8.65 18.98
CA VAL A 65 -11.16 8.39 17.53
C VAL A 65 -9.90 9.04 16.96
N VAL A 66 -9.62 10.31 17.29
CA VAL A 66 -8.40 10.99 16.84
C VAL A 66 -7.13 10.28 17.34
N SER A 67 -7.11 9.82 18.59
CA SER A 67 -6.00 9.02 19.13
C SER A 67 -5.83 7.70 18.38
N LEU A 68 -6.92 6.99 18.09
CA LEU A 68 -6.88 5.74 17.31
C LEU A 68 -6.35 5.99 15.89
N PHE A 69 -6.73 7.11 15.26
CA PHE A 69 -6.19 7.52 13.97
C PHE A 69 -4.69 7.80 14.04
N ALA A 70 -4.21 8.48 15.07
CA ALA A 70 -2.78 8.71 15.25
C ALA A 70 -2.00 7.39 15.44
N LEU A 71 -2.53 6.46 16.24
CA LEU A 71 -1.95 5.12 16.40
C LEU A 71 -1.97 4.33 15.08
N TRP A 72 -3.05 4.44 14.32
CA TRP A 72 -3.17 3.78 13.03
C TRP A 72 -2.18 4.34 12.01
N GLY A 73 -2.01 5.67 11.96
CA GLY A 73 -0.97 6.33 11.18
C GLY A 73 0.43 5.86 11.56
N LEU A 74 0.72 5.72 12.86
CA LEU A 74 2.01 5.20 13.33
C LEU A 74 2.26 3.76 12.85
N SER A 75 1.25 2.89 12.91
CA SER A 75 1.35 1.51 12.41
C SER A 75 1.65 1.48 10.90
N GLN A 76 0.98 2.31 10.10
CA GLN A 76 1.27 2.43 8.67
C GLN A 76 2.68 2.98 8.41
N PHE A 77 3.14 3.94 9.21
CA PHE A 77 4.48 4.49 9.08
C PHE A 77 5.56 3.43 9.36
N MET A 78 5.35 2.56 10.34
CA MET A 78 6.26 1.43 10.61
C MET A 78 6.35 0.47 9.41
N ILE A 79 5.22 0.17 8.76
CA ILE A 79 5.21 -0.65 7.54
C ILE A 79 5.95 0.06 6.39
N CYS A 80 5.79 1.38 6.25
CA CYS A 80 6.55 2.17 5.27
C CYS A 80 8.06 2.09 5.51
N LEU A 81 8.53 2.18 6.76
CA LEU A 81 9.96 2.03 7.07
C LEU A 81 10.49 0.64 6.68
N LEU A 82 9.71 -0.42 6.94
CA LEU A 82 10.05 -1.77 6.48
C LEU A 82 10.12 -1.84 4.94
N CYS A 83 9.19 -1.19 4.24
CA CYS A 83 9.21 -1.13 2.78
C CYS A 83 10.45 -0.38 2.25
N VAL A 84 10.85 0.72 2.89
CA VAL A 84 12.09 1.45 2.55
C VAL A 84 13.31 0.56 2.77
N LEU A 85 13.37 -0.16 3.89
CA LEU A 85 14.46 -1.12 4.17
C LEU A 85 14.55 -2.20 3.09
N VAL A 86 13.41 -2.75 2.68
CA VAL A 86 13.32 -3.73 1.59
C VAL A 86 13.80 -3.14 0.27
N LEU A 87 13.44 -1.90 -0.04
CA LEU A 87 13.85 -1.23 -1.28
C LEU A 87 15.36 -0.92 -1.32
N VAL A 88 15.96 -0.60 -0.18
CA VAL A 88 17.39 -0.29 -0.06
C VAL A 88 18.26 -1.55 -0.04
N ARG A 89 17.83 -2.60 0.68
CA ARG A 89 18.70 -3.74 0.99
C ARG A 89 18.20 -5.11 0.53
N TYR A 90 16.90 -5.29 0.33
CA TYR A 90 16.29 -6.58 0.05
C TYR A 90 15.38 -6.54 -1.17
N ARG A 91 15.87 -5.98 -2.28
CA ARG A 91 15.06 -5.71 -3.49
C ARG A 91 14.34 -6.94 -4.04
N ALA A 92 14.84 -8.15 -3.82
CA ALA A 92 14.17 -9.39 -4.18
C ALA A 92 12.81 -9.61 -3.45
N MET A 93 12.58 -8.99 -2.29
CA MET A 93 11.33 -9.10 -1.51
C MET A 93 10.26 -8.05 -1.88
N VAL A 94 10.53 -7.18 -2.86
CA VAL A 94 9.57 -6.17 -3.33
C VAL A 94 8.21 -6.77 -3.77
N PRO A 95 8.14 -7.87 -4.55
CA PRO A 95 6.86 -8.51 -4.88
C PRO A 95 6.10 -8.99 -3.64
N PHE A 96 6.79 -9.51 -2.63
CA PHE A 96 6.18 -9.93 -1.37
C PHE A 96 5.60 -8.74 -0.59
N MET A 97 6.32 -7.62 -0.54
CA MET A 97 5.81 -6.40 0.09
C MET A 97 4.57 -5.86 -0.62
N PHE A 98 4.54 -5.89 -1.95
CA PHE A 98 3.31 -5.56 -2.70
C PHE A 98 2.15 -6.47 -2.33
N ALA A 99 2.38 -7.78 -2.21
CA ALA A 99 1.35 -8.73 -1.81
C ALA A 99 0.84 -8.46 -0.38
N LEU A 100 1.73 -8.15 0.57
CA LEU A 100 1.33 -7.77 1.93
C LEU A 100 0.53 -6.47 1.96
N LEU A 101 0.95 -5.45 1.19
CA LEU A 101 0.23 -4.19 1.10
C LEU A 101 -1.16 -4.36 0.48
N LEU A 102 -1.28 -5.22 -0.54
CA LEU A 102 -2.56 -5.60 -1.13
C LEU A 102 -3.45 -6.31 -0.11
N LEU A 103 -2.89 -7.27 0.63
CA LEU A 103 -3.63 -8.01 1.65
C LEU A 103 -4.11 -7.09 2.78
N GLU A 104 -3.28 -6.16 3.24
CA GLU A 104 -3.66 -5.12 4.21
C GLU A 104 -4.86 -4.31 3.71
N HIS A 105 -4.80 -3.88 2.45
CA HIS A 105 -5.85 -3.07 1.84
C HIS A 105 -7.16 -3.86 1.64
N LEU A 106 -7.08 -5.10 1.18
CA LEU A 106 -8.23 -5.99 1.01
C LEU A 106 -8.90 -6.31 2.35
N SER A 107 -8.09 -6.60 3.38
CA SER A 107 -8.57 -6.90 4.73
C SER A 107 -9.29 -5.69 5.33
N ARG A 108 -8.75 -4.48 5.13
CA ARG A 108 -9.40 -3.23 5.55
C ARG A 108 -10.76 -3.04 4.87
N LYS A 109 -10.82 -3.25 3.55
CA LYS A 109 -12.07 -3.13 2.80
C LYS A 109 -13.11 -4.15 3.27
N LEU A 110 -12.68 -5.38 3.56
CA LEU A 110 -13.54 -6.42 4.09
C LEU A 110 -14.07 -6.08 5.49
N ILE A 111 -13.21 -5.58 6.38
CA ILE A 111 -13.63 -5.15 7.72
C ILE A 111 -14.68 -4.05 7.63
N LEU A 112 -14.47 -3.03 6.78
CA LEU A 112 -15.43 -1.94 6.59
C LEU A 112 -16.74 -2.39 5.92
N GLN A 113 -16.73 -3.51 5.19
CA GLN A 113 -17.94 -4.10 4.65
C GLN A 113 -18.75 -4.85 5.73
N ILE A 114 -18.07 -5.45 6.71
CA ILE A 114 -18.69 -6.18 7.84
C ILE A 114 -19.13 -5.20 8.94
N MET A 115 -18.30 -4.19 9.22
CA MET A 115 -18.55 -3.12 10.19
C MET A 115 -18.53 -1.77 9.48
N PRO A 116 -19.63 -1.40 8.81
CA PRO A 116 -19.72 -0.12 8.14
C PRO A 116 -19.64 1.01 9.17
N ILE A 117 -18.82 2.00 8.86
CA ILE A 117 -18.78 3.26 9.59
C ILE A 117 -19.71 4.20 8.86
N ASP A 118 -20.68 4.77 9.56
CA ASP A 118 -21.55 5.80 9.00
C ASP A 118 -20.71 7.01 8.62
N THR A 119 -20.65 7.29 7.33
CA THR A 119 -19.86 8.39 6.76
C THR A 119 -20.79 9.44 6.17
N THR A 120 -20.42 10.71 6.31
CA THR A 120 -21.20 11.82 5.74
C THR A 120 -20.90 11.95 4.25
N GLY A 121 -21.65 11.20 3.43
CA GLY A 121 -21.56 11.23 1.97
C GLY A 121 -20.48 10.30 1.41
N ALA A 122 -19.86 10.69 0.28
CA ALA A 122 -18.77 9.94 -0.34
C ALA A 122 -17.42 10.59 0.03
N PRO A 123 -16.75 10.14 1.10
CA PRO A 123 -15.51 10.75 1.54
C PRO A 123 -14.43 10.70 0.44
N PRO A 124 -13.68 11.80 0.23
CA PRO A 124 -12.64 11.86 -0.81
C PRO A 124 -11.55 10.79 -0.62
N GLY A 125 -11.30 10.30 0.60
CA GLY A 125 -10.35 9.21 0.85
C GLY A 125 -10.76 7.87 0.22
N TYR A 126 -12.03 7.65 -0.11
CA TYR A 126 -12.46 6.48 -0.88
C TYR A 126 -11.79 6.44 -2.26
N PHE A 127 -11.78 7.56 -2.98
CA PHE A 127 -11.18 7.66 -4.32
C PHE A 127 -9.66 7.51 -4.28
N ILE A 128 -9.01 8.07 -3.25
CA ILE A 128 -7.56 7.94 -3.04
C ILE A 128 -7.19 6.47 -2.76
N ASN A 129 -7.94 5.80 -1.89
CA ASN A 129 -7.74 4.38 -1.59
C ASN A 129 -7.95 3.49 -2.83
N LEU A 130 -8.96 3.80 -3.66
CA LEU A 130 -9.18 3.08 -4.91
C LEU A 130 -8.02 3.26 -5.90
N GLY A 131 -7.50 4.48 -6.02
CA GLY A 131 -6.30 4.77 -6.82
C GLY A 131 -5.08 3.98 -6.32
N LEU A 132 -4.83 3.98 -5.01
CA LEU A 132 -3.77 3.19 -4.39
C LEU A 132 -3.93 1.69 -4.66
N LEU A 133 -5.15 1.15 -4.56
CA LEU A 133 -5.43 -0.25 -4.86
C LEU A 133 -5.11 -0.61 -6.32
N THR A 134 -5.56 0.21 -7.28
CA THR A 134 -5.22 -0.04 -8.70
C THR A 134 -3.72 0.02 -8.94
N LEU A 135 -3.02 0.96 -8.31
CA LEU A 135 -1.56 1.07 -8.38
C LEU A 135 -0.86 -0.16 -7.79
N MET A 136 -1.36 -0.69 -6.67
CA MET A 136 -0.82 -1.91 -6.05
C MET A 136 -1.03 -3.15 -6.92
N ILE A 137 -2.22 -3.30 -7.53
CA ILE A 137 -2.50 -4.41 -8.45
C ILE A 137 -1.60 -4.32 -9.68
N GLY A 138 -1.49 -3.13 -10.28
CA GLY A 138 -0.61 -2.88 -11.42
C GLY A 138 0.86 -3.11 -11.09
N GLY A 139 1.32 -2.65 -9.92
CA GLY A 139 2.67 -2.86 -9.43
C GLY A 139 3.00 -4.32 -9.16
N LEU A 140 2.07 -5.08 -8.56
CA LEU A 140 2.22 -6.52 -8.37
C LEU A 140 2.25 -7.26 -9.71
N ALA A 141 1.32 -6.95 -10.62
CA ALA A 141 1.28 -7.55 -11.96
C ALA A 141 2.58 -7.31 -12.72
N LEU A 142 3.10 -6.08 -12.70
CA LEU A 142 4.37 -5.72 -13.35
C LEU A 142 5.59 -6.34 -12.66
N SER A 143 5.54 -6.51 -11.33
CA SER A 143 6.60 -7.18 -10.58
C SER A 143 6.65 -8.69 -10.87
N LEU A 144 5.47 -9.31 -11.07
CA LEU A 144 5.34 -10.72 -11.47
C LEU A 144 5.66 -10.94 -12.95
N TRP A 145 5.37 -9.96 -13.80
CA TRP A 145 5.65 -10.03 -15.24
C TRP A 145 7.12 -9.70 -15.50
N SER A 146 8.00 -10.67 -15.24
CA SER A 146 9.45 -10.55 -15.39
C SER A 146 10.00 -11.54 -16.41
N LYS A 147 10.35 -11.02 -17.60
CA LYS A 147 11.33 -11.54 -18.60
C LYS A 147 11.40 -13.08 -18.77
N GLY A 148 10.27 -13.73 -19.06
CA GLY A 148 10.23 -15.09 -19.61
C GLY A 148 10.13 -15.12 -21.13
N ASP A 149 9.40 -14.18 -21.73
CA ASP A 149 8.96 -14.32 -23.14
C ASP A 149 9.79 -13.56 -24.17
N GLN A 150 10.67 -12.65 -23.75
CA GLN A 150 11.38 -11.76 -24.71
C GLN A 150 12.63 -12.39 -25.35
N THR A 151 13.09 -13.56 -24.88
CA THR A 151 14.25 -14.25 -25.48
C THR A 151 13.80 -15.21 -26.59
N HIS A 152 12.61 -15.81 -26.49
CA HIS A 152 12.15 -16.77 -27.49
C HIS A 152 11.62 -16.16 -28.80
N GLU A 153 11.05 -14.95 -28.77
CA GLU A 153 10.59 -14.29 -30.02
C GLU A 153 11.72 -13.61 -30.81
N ARG A 154 12.84 -13.25 -30.16
CA ARG A 154 13.99 -12.68 -30.89
C ARG A 154 14.82 -13.75 -31.60
N GLU A 155 14.95 -14.94 -31.02
CA GLU A 155 15.63 -16.06 -31.68
C GLU A 155 14.77 -16.70 -32.79
N ALA A 156 13.44 -16.66 -32.69
CA ALA A 156 12.54 -17.19 -33.74
C ALA A 156 12.43 -16.32 -34.99
N HIS A 157 12.87 -15.05 -34.93
CA HIS A 157 12.91 -14.14 -36.08
C HIS A 157 14.30 -14.03 -36.72
N GLU A 158 15.31 -14.71 -36.15
CA GLU A 158 16.71 -14.67 -36.60
C GLU A 158 17.19 -16.00 -37.20
N VAL A 159 16.30 -16.99 -37.39
CA VAL A 159 16.56 -18.31 -38.02
C VAL A 159 15.76 -18.46 -39.31
#